data_AF-A0AAW9TPB5-F1
#
_entry.id   AF-A0AAW9TPB5-F1
#
_cell.length_a   1.000
_cell.length_b   1.000
_cell.length_c   1.000
_cell.angle_alpha   90.00
_cell.angle_beta   90.00
_cell.angle_gamma   90.00
#
_symmetry.space_group_name_H-M   'P 1'
#
loop_
_entity.id
_entity.type
_entity.pdbx_description
1 polymer ?
#
loop_
_entity_poly.entity_id
_entity_poly.type
_entity_poly.pdbx_seq_one_letter_code
_entity_poly.pdbx_strand_id
1 'polypeptide(L)'
;MATVKSDGGSTSYYNIPDFAVDLGDLIEHKEMSFNIGNIFKACYRFGGKDGTSKRYDLNKIIYFAQREIAILDRKEAAALI
;
A
#
# COMPACT_ATOMS: atom_id res chain seq x y z
N MET A 1 -11.41 -9.01 3.54
CA MET A 1 -12.07 -9.34 2.26
C MET A 1 -11.59 -10.70 1.76
N ALA A 2 -12.48 -11.50 1.15
CA ALA A 2 -12.12 -12.78 0.53
C ALA A 2 -11.22 -12.55 -0.70
N THR A 3 -10.24 -13.42 -0.91
CA THR A 3 -9.35 -13.37 -2.07
C THR A 3 -10.10 -13.74 -3.35
N VAL A 4 -10.00 -12.91 -4.39
CA VAL A 4 -10.57 -13.22 -5.71
C VAL A 4 -9.62 -14.16 -6.45
N LYS A 5 -10.13 -15.30 -6.91
CA LYS A 5 -9.37 -16.22 -7.78
C LYS A 5 -9.17 -15.54 -9.14
N SER A 6 -7.93 -15.16 -9.46
CA SER A 6 -7.56 -14.55 -10.73
C SER A 6 -7.18 -15.61 -11.76
N ASP A 7 -7.54 -15.39 -13.02
CA ASP A 7 -7.12 -16.14 -14.20
C ASP A 7 -6.02 -15.42 -15.01
N GLY A 8 -5.45 -14.34 -14.44
CA GLY A 8 -4.48 -13.47 -15.11
C GLY A 8 -5.10 -12.33 -15.93
N GLY A 9 -6.43 -12.25 -16.04
CA GLY A 9 -7.13 -11.15 -16.69
C GLY A 9 -7.33 -9.92 -15.80
N SER A 10 -7.93 -8.87 -16.39
CA SER A 10 -8.42 -7.72 -15.62
C SER A 10 -9.54 -8.18 -14.68
N THR A 11 -9.35 -7.95 -13.39
CA THR A 11 -10.24 -8.38 -12.32
C THR A 11 -10.85 -7.18 -11.62
N SER A 12 -11.99 -7.39 -10.95
CA SER A 12 -12.73 -6.32 -10.27
C SER A 12 -11.94 -5.59 -9.18
N TYR A 13 -10.86 -6.17 -8.66
CA TYR A 13 -10.04 -5.55 -7.63
C TYR A 13 -9.08 -4.46 -8.15
N TYR A 14 -9.01 -4.24 -9.47
CA TYR A 14 -8.33 -3.09 -10.09
C TYR A 14 -9.29 -1.92 -10.40
N ASN A 15 -10.60 -2.11 -10.25
CA ASN A 15 -11.55 -1.04 -10.52
C ASN A 15 -11.38 0.09 -9.50
N ILE A 16 -11.38 1.33 -10.00
CA ILE A 16 -11.43 2.54 -9.20
C ILE A 16 -12.92 2.82 -8.92
N PRO A 17 -13.34 3.00 -7.66
CA PRO A 17 -14.73 3.29 -7.36
C PRO A 17 -15.09 4.70 -7.81
N ASP A 18 -16.33 4.90 -8.26
CA ASP A 18 -16.80 6.17 -8.85
C ASP A 18 -16.67 7.38 -7.91
N PHE A 19 -16.65 7.16 -6.59
CA PHE A 19 -16.49 8.22 -5.60
C PHE A 19 -15.04 8.70 -5.44
N ALA A 20 -14.05 7.94 -5.90
CA ALA A 20 -12.65 8.25 -5.66
C ALA A 20 -12.14 9.35 -6.59
N VAL A 21 -11.65 10.42 -5.98
CA VAL A 21 -11.06 11.60 -6.62
C VAL A 21 -9.54 11.57 -6.50
N ASP A 22 -9.02 11.04 -5.39
CA ASP A 22 -7.58 10.97 -5.16
C ASP A 22 -7.11 9.68 -4.47
N LEU A 23 -5.80 9.61 -4.17
CA LEU A 23 -5.21 8.43 -3.52
C LEU A 23 -5.70 8.24 -2.07
N GLY A 24 -6.14 9.30 -1.39
CA GLY A 24 -6.74 9.23 -0.06
C GLY A 24 -8.00 8.39 -0.08
N ASP A 25 -8.90 8.66 -1.04
CA ASP A 25 -10.12 7.88 -1.23
C ASP A 25 -9.82 6.39 -1.45
N LEU A 26 -8.77 6.09 -2.23
CA LEU A 26 -8.34 4.72 -2.49
C LEU A 26 -7.69 4.06 -1.26
N ILE A 27 -6.94 4.81 -0.45
CA ILE A 27 -6.34 4.33 0.80
C ILE A 27 -7.44 3.94 1.78
N GLU A 28 -8.48 4.77 1.91
CA GLU A 28 -9.63 4.54 2.77
C GLU A 28 -10.48 3.38 2.26
N HIS A 29 -10.81 3.37 0.96
CA HIS A 29 -11.60 2.30 0.33
C HIS A 29 -10.98 0.91 0.51
N LYS A 30 -9.64 0.84 0.49
CA LYS A 30 -8.88 -0.42 0.63
C LYS A 30 -8.46 -0.71 2.08
N GLU A 31 -8.88 0.11 3.04
CA GLU A 31 -8.52 0.01 4.46
C GLU A 31 -7.00 -0.14 4.67
N MET A 32 -6.21 0.61 3.89
CA MET A 32 -4.75 0.48 3.96
C MET A 32 -4.22 1.01 5.30
N SER A 33 -3.27 0.27 5.90
CA SER A 33 -2.56 0.77 7.07
C SER A 33 -1.76 2.04 6.75
N PHE A 34 -1.38 2.81 7.77
CA PHE A 34 -0.54 4.00 7.59
C PHE A 34 0.74 3.71 6.77
N ASN A 35 1.34 2.54 6.96
CA ASN A 35 2.54 2.13 6.23
C ASN A 35 2.20 1.81 4.77
N ILE A 36 1.16 0.99 4.52
CA ILE A 36 0.73 0.62 3.17
C ILE A 36 0.28 1.85 2.36
N GLY A 37 -0.47 2.77 2.95
CA GLY A 37 -0.87 4.01 2.27
C GLY A 37 0.34 4.89 1.90
N ASN A 38 1.37 4.95 2.73
CA ASN A 38 2.60 5.68 2.39
C ASN A 38 3.40 5.00 1.27
N ILE A 39 3.43 3.67 1.22
CA ILE A 39 4.02 2.91 0.10
C ILE A 39 3.26 3.24 -1.18
N PHE A 40 1.92 3.18 -1.16
CA PHE A 40 1.09 3.47 -2.33
C PHE A 40 1.34 4.89 -2.87
N LYS A 41 1.37 5.90 -1.99
CA LYS A 41 1.68 7.29 -2.37
C LYS A 41 3.09 7.43 -2.96
N ALA A 42 4.08 6.72 -2.42
CA ALA A 42 5.45 6.74 -2.94
C ALA A 42 5.55 6.08 -4.33
N CYS A 43 4.83 4.99 -4.56
CA CYS A 43 4.73 4.34 -5.86
C CYS A 43 4.04 5.25 -6.90
N TYR A 44 2.89 5.85 -6.55
CA TYR A 44 2.13 6.67 -7.50
C TYR A 44 2.92 7.90 -7.97
N ARG A 45 3.59 8.60 -7.04
CA ARG A 45 4.29 9.85 -7.36
C ARG A 45 5.70 9.65 -7.90
N PHE A 46 6.17 8.41 -8.09
CA PHE A 46 7.58 8.03 -8.20
C PHE A 46 8.46 9.01 -9.00
N GLY A 47 9.31 9.78 -8.30
CA GLY A 47 10.21 10.78 -8.90
C GLY A 47 9.56 12.09 -9.38
N GLY A 48 8.27 12.29 -9.13
CA GLY A 48 7.47 13.45 -9.53
C GLY A 48 7.23 14.47 -8.42
N LYS A 49 7.80 14.28 -7.22
CA LYS A 49 7.71 15.25 -6.12
C LYS A 49 8.97 16.11 -6.08
N ASP A 50 8.79 17.43 -6.19
CA ASP A 50 9.88 18.40 -6.07
C ASP A 50 10.65 18.23 -4.75
N GLY A 51 11.96 18.47 -4.82
CA GLY A 51 12.90 18.26 -3.70
C GLY A 51 13.13 16.79 -3.32
N THR A 52 12.69 15.81 -4.12
CA THR A 52 12.94 14.39 -3.87
C THR A 52 13.45 13.66 -5.11
N SER A 53 14.10 12.51 -4.91
CA SER A 53 14.60 11.66 -6.00
C SER A 53 13.86 10.33 -6.05
N LYS A 54 13.95 9.61 -7.16
CA LYS A 54 13.48 8.21 -7.25
C LYS A 54 14.06 7.33 -6.14
N ARG A 55 15.33 7.55 -5.77
CA ARG A 55 15.99 6.86 -4.65
C ARG A 55 15.33 7.20 -3.31
N TYR A 56 14.91 8.44 -3.11
CA TYR A 56 14.16 8.83 -1.91
C TYR A 56 12.82 8.09 -1.81
N ASP A 57 12.08 7.96 -2.91
CA ASP A 57 10.82 7.20 -2.92
C ASP A 57 11.06 5.70 -2.66
N LEU A 58 12.11 5.10 -3.25
CA LEU A 58 12.50 3.71 -2.94
C LEU A 58 12.85 3.52 -1.46
N ASN A 59 13.64 4.42 -0.87
CA ASN A 59 13.99 4.37 0.54
C ASN A 59 12.74 4.47 1.43
N LYS A 60 11.77 5.31 1.04
CA LYS A 60 10.49 5.44 1.74
C LYS A 60 9.68 4.14 1.67
N ILE A 61 9.61 3.50 0.50
CA ILE A 61 8.94 2.21 0.32
C ILE A 61 9.59 1.14 1.22
N ILE A 62 10.92 1.01 1.18
CA ILE A 62 11.66 0.05 2.01
C ILE A 62 11.38 0.28 3.50
N TYR A 63 11.47 1.54 3.95
CA TYR A 63 11.23 1.89 5.35
C TYR A 63 9.85 1.45 5.83
N PHE A 64 8.79 1.76 5.06
CA PHE A 64 7.42 1.40 5.45
C PHE A 64 7.15 -0.10 5.32
N ALA A 65 7.76 -0.79 4.34
CA ALA A 65 7.64 -2.23 4.20
C ALA A 65 8.25 -2.97 5.39
N GLN A 66 9.46 -2.57 5.81
CA GLN A 66 10.11 -3.14 6.99
C GLN A 66 9.29 -2.95 8.28
N ARG A 67 8.63 -1.80 8.42
CA ARG A 67 7.74 -1.55 9.56
C ARG A 67 6.50 -2.45 9.55
N GLU A 68 5.93 -2.72 8.38
CA GLU A 68 4.77 -3.60 8.25
C GLU A 68 5.13 -5.05 8.57
N ILE A 69 6.28 -5.53 8.08
CA ILE A 69 6.83 -6.85 8.44
C ILE A 69 6.95 -6.97 9.96
N ALA A 70 7.58 -5.99 10.62
CA ALA A 70 7.73 -6.02 12.07
C ALA A 70 6.39 -6.00 12.83
N ILE A 71 5.32 -5.43 12.26
CA ILE A 71 3.97 -5.49 12.85
C ILE A 71 3.40 -6.91 12.73
N LEU A 72 3.57 -7.54 11.57
CA LEU A 72 3.11 -8.92 11.34
C LEU A 72 3.84 -9.89 12.27
N ASP A 73 5.17 -9.80 12.36
CA ASP A 73 5.98 -10.64 13.25
C ASP A 73 5.51 -10.55 14.71
N ARG A 74 5.18 -9.34 15.19
CA ARG A 74 4.65 -9.15 16.55
C ARG A 74 3.25 -9.76 16.74
N LYS A 75 2.38 -9.67 15.73
CA LYS A 75 1.04 -10.26 15.79
C LYS A 75 1.11 -11.79 15.79
N GLU A 76 1.99 -12.37 14.99
CA GLU A 76 2.23 -13.81 14.95
C GLU A 76 2.81 -14.31 16.27
N ALA A 77 3.81 -13.62 16.83
CA ALA A 77 4.35 -13.95 18.14
C ALA A 77 3.30 -13.86 19.26
N ALA A 78 2.41 -12.86 19.23
CA ALA A 78 1.33 -12.72 20.20
C ALA A 78 0.25 -13.80 20.08
N ALA A 79 0.03 -14.36 18.87
CA ALA A 79 -0.95 -15.42 18.65
C ALA A 79 -0.47 -16.81 19.11
N LEU A 80 0.81 -16.95 19.49
CA LEU A 80 1.42 -18.17 20.00
C LEU A 80 1.40 -18.27 21.54
N ILE A 81 0.87 -17.26 22.23
CA ILE A 81 0.75 -17.18 23.70
C ILE A 81 -0.74 -17.29 24.07
#